data_AF-A0A379WP49-F1
#
_entry.id   AF-A0A379WP49-F1
#
_cell.length_a   1.000
_cell.length_b   1.000
_cell.length_c   1.000
_cell.angle_alpha   90.00
_cell.angle_beta   90.00
_cell.angle_gamma   90.00
#
_symmetry.space_group_name_H-M   'P 1'
#
loop_
_entity.id
_entity.type
_entity.pdbx_description
1 polymer ?
#
loop_
_entity_poly.entity_id
_entity_poly.type
_entity_poly.pdbx_seq_one_letter_code
_entity_poly.pdbx_strand_id
1 'polypeptide(L)'
;MFVEYARNAARMAALMKARQIMVYTHDSIGLGEDGPTHQAVEQLASLRLTPNFSTWRPCDQVEAAVGWKLAIERHHGPTALILSRQNLAQVERTPEQVKAIARGGYILKDSGGKPDIILDRYRIGNGNYPPGGGKIDWRGA
;
A
#
# COMPACT_ATOMS: atom_id res chain seq x y z
N MET A 1 -9.32 -5.85 6.91
CA MET A 1 -10.46 -5.78 7.87
C MET A 1 -10.07 -6.17 9.29
N PHE A 2 -9.70 -7.43 9.54
CA PHE A 2 -9.58 -7.97 10.91
C PHE A 2 -8.44 -7.41 11.78
N VAL A 3 -7.62 -6.48 11.28
CA VAL A 3 -6.73 -5.68 12.13
C VAL A 3 -7.49 -4.95 13.24
N GLU A 4 -8.78 -4.65 13.03
CA GLU A 4 -9.67 -4.09 14.06
C GLU A 4 -9.72 -4.94 15.34
N TYR A 5 -9.70 -6.27 15.21
CA TYR A 5 -9.70 -7.19 16.36
C TYR A 5 -8.36 -7.15 17.11
N ALA A 6 -7.27 -6.86 16.42
CA ALA A 6 -5.92 -6.82 16.96
C ALA A 6 -5.38 -5.39 17.13
N ARG A 7 -6.23 -4.36 17.02
CA ARG A 7 -5.77 -2.97 16.90
C ARG A 7 -4.93 -2.51 18.08
N ASN A 8 -5.33 -2.88 19.29
CA ASN A 8 -4.56 -2.51 20.49
C ASN A 8 -3.22 -3.25 20.54
N ALA A 9 -3.17 -4.53 20.15
CA ALA A 9 -1.91 -5.26 20.06
C ALA A 9 -0.96 -4.64 19.02
N ALA A 10 -1.49 -4.22 17.87
CA ALA A 10 -0.72 -3.51 16.84
C ALA A 10 -0.16 -2.18 17.37
N ARG A 11 -0.97 -1.42 18.11
CA ARG A 11 -0.53 -0.19 18.78
C ARG A 11 0.52 -0.45 19.86
N MET A 12 0.36 -1.52 20.65
CA MET A 12 1.34 -1.90 21.68
C MET A 12 2.68 -2.27 21.07
N ALA A 13 2.72 -2.99 19.94
CA ALA A 13 3.96 -3.26 19.22
C ALA A 13 4.68 -1.97 18.82
N ALA A 14 3.95 -0.96 18.35
CA ALA A 14 4.51 0.35 18.00
C ALA A 14 5.02 1.13 19.22
N LEU A 15 4.27 1.12 20.32
CA LEU A 15 4.65 1.78 21.57
C LEU A 15 5.91 1.16 22.18
N MET A 16 5.99 -0.17 22.19
CA MET A 16 7.12 -0.94 22.71
C MET A 16 8.33 -0.94 21.78
N LYS A 17 8.22 -0.34 20.58
CA LYS A 17 9.24 -0.38 19.52
C LYS A 17 9.61 -1.81 19.12
N ALA A 18 8.66 -2.73 19.22
CA ALA A 18 8.87 -4.14 18.93
C ALA A 18 9.00 -4.36 17.42
N ARG A 19 10.03 -5.09 17.00
CA ARG A 19 10.14 -5.56 15.61
C ARG A 19 9.13 -6.67 15.36
N GLN A 20 8.05 -6.33 14.66
CA GLN A 20 7.01 -7.27 14.25
C GLN A 20 6.55 -6.96 12.82
N ILE A 21 6.46 -8.00 11.99
CA ILE A 21 5.93 -7.90 10.63
C ILE A 21 4.50 -8.43 10.64
N MET A 22 3.54 -7.58 10.28
CA MET A 22 2.12 -7.90 10.22
C MET A 22 1.69 -7.98 8.76
N VAL A 23 1.19 -9.14 8.33
CA VAL A 23 0.77 -9.35 6.94
C VAL A 23 -0.75 -9.30 6.89
N TYR A 24 -1.28 -8.28 6.21
CA TYR A 24 -2.71 -8.09 6.02
C TYR A 24 -3.04 -8.20 4.53
N THR A 25 -3.71 -9.29 4.14
CA THR A 25 -4.19 -9.51 2.77
C THR A 25 -5.63 -9.00 2.61
N HIS A 26 -6.17 -9.04 1.38
CA HIS A 26 -7.54 -8.61 1.07
C HIS A 26 -7.76 -7.14 1.49
N ASP A 27 -6.93 -6.26 0.92
CA ASP A 27 -6.76 -4.88 1.35
C ASP A 27 -7.87 -3.89 1.00
N SER A 28 -8.87 -4.29 0.22
CA SER A 28 -9.81 -3.36 -0.39
C SER A 28 -11.11 -4.03 -0.86
N ILE A 29 -12.00 -3.23 -1.45
CA ILE A 29 -13.19 -3.72 -2.19
C ILE A 29 -12.85 -4.75 -3.27
N GLY A 30 -11.59 -4.79 -3.73
CA GLY A 30 -11.10 -5.77 -4.71
C GLY A 30 -11.17 -7.22 -4.23
N LEU A 31 -11.47 -7.49 -2.95
CA LEU A 31 -11.73 -8.84 -2.48
C LEU A 31 -12.98 -9.46 -3.12
N GLY A 32 -13.98 -8.66 -3.51
CA GLY A 32 -15.20 -9.14 -4.15
C GLY A 32 -16.30 -9.56 -3.17
N GLU A 33 -16.74 -10.81 -3.28
CA GLU A 33 -18.06 -11.28 -2.87
C GLU A 33 -18.27 -11.43 -1.36
N ASP A 34 -17.22 -11.45 -0.53
CA ASP A 34 -17.37 -11.53 0.93
C ASP A 34 -18.02 -10.26 1.54
N GLY A 35 -18.16 -9.20 0.73
CA GLY A 35 -19.03 -8.08 1.03
C GLY A 35 -18.48 -7.07 2.04
N PRO A 36 -19.31 -6.11 2.47
CA PRO A 36 -18.85 -4.90 3.19
C PRO A 36 -18.24 -5.20 4.56
N THR A 37 -18.58 -6.32 5.19
CA THR A 37 -18.00 -6.74 6.48
C THR A 37 -16.57 -7.22 6.36
N HIS A 38 -16.07 -7.48 5.16
CA HIS A 38 -14.70 -7.92 4.88
C HIS A 38 -13.90 -6.87 4.09
N GLN A 39 -14.58 -5.98 3.38
CA GLN A 39 -13.96 -4.99 2.50
C GLN A 39 -13.38 -3.82 3.29
N ALA A 40 -12.05 -3.74 3.33
CA ALA A 40 -11.37 -2.65 4.03
C ALA A 40 -11.56 -1.31 3.30
N VAL A 41 -11.87 -0.25 4.05
CA VAL A 41 -12.07 1.12 3.57
C VAL A 41 -11.13 2.07 4.31
N GLU A 42 -11.24 2.15 5.64
CA GLU A 42 -10.58 3.13 6.51
C GLU A 42 -9.39 2.55 7.31
N GLN A 43 -9.23 1.22 7.32
CA GLN A 43 -8.26 0.53 8.18
C GLN A 43 -6.81 0.96 7.86
N LEU A 44 -6.50 1.21 6.59
CA LEU A 44 -5.19 1.71 6.16
C LEU A 44 -4.90 3.11 6.72
N ALA A 45 -5.89 4.02 6.65
CA ALA A 45 -5.74 5.37 7.15
C ALA A 45 -5.48 5.36 8.67
N SER A 46 -6.21 4.54 9.41
CA SER A 46 -5.99 4.40 10.85
C SER A 46 -4.61 3.83 11.21
N LEU A 47 -4.10 2.85 10.45
CA LEU A 47 -2.73 2.35 10.66
C LEU A 47 -1.68 3.44 10.40
N ARG A 48 -1.86 4.25 9.34
CA ARG A 48 -0.96 5.39 9.03
C ARG A 48 -0.95 6.47 10.13
N LEU A 49 -2.07 6.62 10.84
CA LEU A 49 -2.17 7.56 11.97
C LEU A 49 -1.56 7.02 13.27
N THR A 50 -1.16 5.75 13.31
CA THR A 50 -0.54 5.16 14.52
C THR A 50 0.93 5.58 14.61
N PRO A 51 1.36 6.27 15.69
CA PRO A 51 2.75 6.69 15.83
C PRO A 51 3.72 5.50 15.83
N ASN A 52 4.92 5.70 15.24
CA ASN A 52 5.97 4.68 15.11
C ASN A 52 5.55 3.40 14.34
N PHE A 53 4.44 3.45 13.60
CA PHE A 53 3.94 2.32 12.83
C PHE A 53 4.30 2.47 11.35
N SER A 54 5.04 1.51 10.79
CA SER A 54 5.34 1.52 9.34
C SER A 54 4.24 0.81 8.57
N THR A 55 3.71 1.42 7.51
CA THR A 55 2.69 0.81 6.66
C THR A 55 3.12 0.80 5.20
N TRP A 56 3.13 -0.37 4.58
CA TRP A 56 3.46 -0.55 3.16
C TRP A 56 2.27 -1.15 2.43
N ARG A 57 1.84 -0.48 1.35
CA ARG A 57 0.84 -1.00 0.42
C ARG A 57 1.47 -1.07 -0.98
N PRO A 58 2.22 -2.15 -1.30
CA PRO A 58 2.94 -2.25 -2.56
C PRO A 58 2.01 -2.35 -3.76
N CYS A 59 2.39 -1.74 -4.89
CA CYS A 59 1.60 -1.79 -6.12
C CYS A 59 1.96 -2.96 -7.05
N ASP A 60 3.05 -3.69 -6.79
CA ASP A 60 3.47 -4.91 -7.48
C ASP A 60 4.51 -5.72 -6.68
N GLN A 61 5.02 -6.79 -7.29
CA GLN A 61 5.99 -7.69 -6.67
C GLN A 61 7.34 -7.04 -6.30
N VAL A 62 7.78 -6.02 -7.03
CA VAL A 62 9.07 -5.35 -6.74
C VAL A 62 8.94 -4.52 -5.48
N GLU A 63 7.86 -3.74 -5.37
CA GLU A 63 7.57 -2.98 -4.15
C GLU A 63 7.28 -3.89 -2.96
N ALA A 64 6.64 -5.04 -3.18
CA ALA A 64 6.41 -6.02 -2.12
C ALA A 64 7.74 -6.56 -1.58
N ALA A 65 8.69 -6.90 -2.45
CA ALA A 65 10.02 -7.35 -2.04
C ALA A 65 10.79 -6.28 -1.26
N VAL A 66 10.75 -5.01 -1.71
CA VAL A 66 11.39 -3.90 -0.98
C VAL A 66 10.71 -3.65 0.36
N GLY A 67 9.38 -3.70 0.43
CA GLY A 67 8.61 -3.56 1.66
C GLY A 67 8.96 -4.65 2.68
N TRP A 68 9.09 -5.90 2.23
CA TRP A 68 9.57 -7.01 3.06
C TRP A 68 10.98 -6.79 3.58
N LYS A 69 11.92 -6.39 2.70
CA LYS A 69 13.29 -6.08 3.09
C LYS A 69 13.33 -5.02 4.21
N LEU A 70 12.64 -3.91 4.00
CA LEU A 70 12.61 -2.80 4.98
C LEU A 70 11.88 -3.19 6.26
N ALA A 71 10.89 -4.08 6.20
CA ALA A 71 10.23 -4.62 7.38
C ALA A 71 11.19 -5.45 8.25
N ILE A 72 12.09 -6.22 7.63
CA ILE A 72 13.11 -7.03 8.33
C ILE A 72 14.20 -6.15 8.95
N GLU A 73 14.64 -5.12 8.21
CA GLU A 73 15.67 -4.17 8.62
C GLU A 73 15.18 -3.15 9.68
N ARG A 74 13.87 -3.01 9.88
CA ARG A 74 13.29 -2.12 10.88
C ARG A 74 13.39 -2.73 12.28
N HIS A 75 14.34 -2.27 13.10
CA HIS A 75 14.55 -2.79 14.45
C HIS A 75 13.73 -2.12 15.57
N HIS A 76 13.14 -0.94 15.32
CA HIS A 76 12.56 -0.09 16.37
C HIS A 76 11.07 0.19 16.20
N GLY A 77 10.32 -0.73 15.60
CA GLY A 77 8.87 -0.66 15.51
C GLY A 77 8.29 -1.68 14.53
N PRO A 78 6.96 -1.83 14.52
CA PRO A 78 6.29 -2.79 13.67
C PRO A 78 6.15 -2.27 12.23
N THR A 79 5.95 -3.20 11.33
CA THR A 79 5.63 -2.95 9.93
C THR A 79 4.40 -3.75 9.52
N ALA A 80 3.39 -3.10 8.95
CA ALA A 80 2.30 -3.77 8.25
C ALA A 80 2.53 -3.79 6.74
N LEU A 81 2.37 -4.96 6.15
CA LEU A 81 2.31 -5.18 4.71
C LEU A 81 0.85 -5.39 4.30
N ILE A 82 0.35 -4.51 3.45
CA ILE A 82 -1.04 -4.43 3.01
C ILE A 82 -1.13 -4.96 1.58
N LEU A 83 -1.65 -6.17 1.42
CA LEU A 83 -1.53 -6.95 0.19
C LEU A 83 -2.90 -7.17 -0.45
N SER A 84 -2.96 -7.03 -1.78
CA SER A 84 -4.17 -7.30 -2.55
C SER A 84 -4.49 -8.79 -2.62
N ARG A 85 -5.77 -9.13 -2.82
CA ARG A 85 -6.19 -10.49 -3.20
C ARG A 85 -5.84 -10.78 -4.66
N GLN A 86 -6.10 -9.79 -5.51
CA GLN A 86 -5.99 -9.89 -6.95
C GLN A 86 -4.55 -9.71 -7.45
N ASN A 87 -4.27 -10.26 -8.64
CA ASN A 87 -3.00 -10.09 -9.33
C ASN A 87 -2.77 -8.63 -9.71
N LEU A 88 -1.54 -8.16 -9.55
CA LEU A 88 -1.14 -6.81 -9.93
C LEU A 88 -0.15 -6.88 -11.09
N ALA A 89 -0.40 -6.09 -12.14
CA ALA A 89 0.56 -5.98 -13.23
C ALA A 89 1.83 -5.28 -12.72
N GLN A 90 2.98 -5.88 -13.03
CA GLN A 90 4.26 -5.26 -12.73
C GLN A 90 4.43 -3.95 -13.50
N VAL A 91 5.03 -2.97 -12.84
CA VAL A 91 5.30 -1.66 -13.43
C VAL A 91 6.76 -1.60 -13.88
N GLU A 92 6.99 -1.09 -15.09
CA GLU A 92 8.31 -0.79 -15.60
C GLU A 92 8.95 0.36 -14.80
N ARG A 93 10.22 0.21 -14.46
CA ARG A 93 10.98 1.16 -13.64
C ARG A 93 12.41 1.25 -14.13
N THR A 94 13.00 2.44 -14.03
CA THR A 94 14.46 2.61 -14.16
C THR A 94 15.17 2.10 -12.88
N PRO A 95 16.47 1.80 -12.95
CA PRO A 95 17.26 1.42 -11.77
C PRO A 95 17.19 2.44 -10.63
N GLU A 96 17.11 3.73 -10.95
CA GLU A 96 16.98 4.83 -9.98
C GLU A 96 15.61 4.77 -9.28
N GLN A 97 14.54 4.52 -10.04
CA GLN A 97 13.20 4.36 -9.50
C GLN A 97 13.12 3.14 -8.58
N VAL A 98 13.75 2.01 -8.95
CA VAL A 98 13.81 0.81 -8.08
C VAL A 98 14.48 1.13 -6.74
N LYS A 99 15.60 1.87 -6.75
CA LYS A 99 16.25 2.33 -5.50
C LYS A 99 15.36 3.29 -4.71
N ALA A 100 14.59 4.14 -5.39
CA ALA A 100 13.74 5.13 -4.76
C ALA A 100 12.51 4.53 -4.05
N ILE A 101 12.09 3.30 -4.37
CA ILE A 101 10.99 2.61 -3.66
C ILE A 101 11.20 2.62 -2.15
N ALA A 102 12.45 2.44 -1.69
CA ALA A 102 12.77 2.39 -0.27
C ALA A 102 12.50 3.70 0.49
N ARG A 103 12.30 4.82 -0.22
CA ARG A 103 11.97 6.12 0.36
C ARG A 103 10.49 6.25 0.73
N GLY A 104 9.66 5.25 0.42
CA GLY A 104 8.22 5.21 0.70
C GLY A 104 7.36 5.94 -0.33
N GLY A 105 7.91 6.87 -1.10
CA GLY A 105 7.27 7.52 -2.24
C GLY A 105 8.31 7.98 -3.25
N TYR A 106 7.99 7.87 -4.54
CA TYR A 106 8.91 8.22 -5.63
C TYR A 106 8.12 8.56 -6.91
N ILE A 107 8.77 9.27 -7.84
CA ILE A 107 8.18 9.59 -9.14
C ILE A 107 8.24 8.37 -10.03
N LEU A 108 7.09 7.76 -10.28
CA LEU A 108 6.94 6.63 -11.18
C LEU A 108 6.73 7.08 -12.64
N LYS A 109 5.93 8.13 -12.82
CA LYS A 109 5.72 8.81 -14.10
C LYS A 109 5.82 10.31 -13.87
N ASP A 110 6.57 10.98 -14.73
CA ASP A 110 6.76 12.43 -14.70
C ASP A 110 5.94 13.09 -15.81
N SER A 111 5.46 14.30 -15.57
CA SER A 111 4.79 15.13 -16.58
C SER A 111 5.79 15.89 -17.47
N GLY A 112 7.09 15.89 -17.13
CA GLY A 112 8.15 16.58 -17.88
C GLY A 112 8.15 18.10 -17.69
N GLY A 113 7.36 18.61 -16.74
CA GLY A 113 7.22 20.03 -16.40
C GLY A 113 6.64 20.17 -14.99
N LYS A 114 6.19 21.37 -14.60
CA LYS A 114 5.53 21.55 -13.29
C LYS A 114 4.17 20.83 -13.31
N PRO A 115 3.95 19.80 -12.49
CA PRO A 115 2.65 19.13 -12.45
C PRO A 115 1.63 20.00 -11.70
N ASP A 116 0.41 20.06 -12.22
CA ASP A 116 -0.71 20.70 -11.53
C ASP A 116 -1.24 19.83 -10.37
N ILE A 117 -1.08 18.51 -10.48
CA ILE A 117 -1.58 17.51 -9.53
C ILE A 117 -0.56 16.39 -9.35
N ILE A 118 -0.37 15.94 -8.11
CA ILE A 118 0.37 14.73 -7.77
C ILE A 118 -0.64 13.66 -7.38
N LEU A 119 -0.64 12.53 -8.11
CA LEU A 119 -1.51 11.39 -7.84
C LEU A 119 -0.69 10.25 -7.24
N ASP A 120 -1.10 9.78 -6.07
CA ASP A 120 -0.60 8.53 -5.50
C ASP A 120 -1.31 7.35 -6.16
N ARG A 121 -0.55 6.37 -6.66
CA ARG A 121 -1.13 5.31 -7.48
C ARG A 121 -1.75 4.23 -6.59
N TYR A 122 -3.07 4.20 -6.57
CA TYR A 122 -3.84 3.12 -5.97
C TYR A 122 -4.53 2.27 -7.04
N ARG A 123 -4.10 1.01 -7.22
CA ARG A 123 -4.80 0.07 -8.10
C ARG A 123 -5.81 -0.75 -7.28
N ILE A 124 -7.10 -0.54 -7.56
CA ILE A 124 -8.18 -1.34 -7.00
C ILE A 124 -8.74 -2.20 -8.16
N GLY A 125 -8.51 -3.51 -8.12
CA GLY A 125 -9.09 -4.48 -9.06
C GLY A 125 -8.27 -4.87 -10.31
N ASN A 126 -8.69 -5.98 -10.92
CA ASN A 126 -8.14 -6.60 -12.15
C ASN A 126 -8.68 -5.96 -13.44
N GLY A 127 -8.79 -4.63 -13.51
CA GLY A 127 -9.15 -3.95 -14.75
C GLY A 127 -8.00 -4.02 -15.75
N ASN A 128 -8.16 -4.76 -16.85
CA ASN A 128 -7.37 -4.59 -18.07
C ASN A 128 -7.76 -3.25 -18.71
N TYR A 129 -7.20 -2.15 -18.20
CA TYR A 129 -7.30 -0.86 -18.89
C TYR A 129 -6.15 -0.74 -19.89
N PRO A 130 -6.44 -0.49 -21.19
CA PRO A 130 -5.42 -0.34 -22.21
C PRO A 130 -4.51 0.86 -21.90
N PRO A 131 -3.22 0.79 -22.27
CA PRO A 131 -2.28 1.89 -22.10
C PRO A 131 -2.55 2.98 -23.15
N GLY A 132 -3.61 3.76 -22.96
CA GLY A 132 -3.95 4.83 -23.87
C GLY A 132 -5.03 5.75 -23.30
N GLY A 133 -4.64 6.95 -22.87
CA GLY A 133 -5.42 8.20 -22.87
C GLY A 133 -6.92 8.17 -22.54
N GLY A 134 -7.38 7.32 -21.63
CA GLY A 134 -8.79 7.23 -21.23
C GLY A 134 -9.08 8.05 -19.99
N LYS A 135 -10.02 9.00 -20.11
CA LYS A 135 -10.54 9.86 -19.04
C LYS A 135 -10.77 9.09 -17.74
N ILE A 136 -10.16 9.58 -16.66
CA ILE A 136 -10.48 9.18 -15.29
C ILE A 136 -11.84 9.81 -14.96
N ASP A 137 -12.92 9.03 -14.98
CA ASP A 137 -14.21 9.41 -14.39
C ASP A 137 -14.27 8.84 -12.96
N TRP A 138 -13.88 9.64 -11.98
CA TRP A 138 -14.26 9.42 -10.59
C TRP A 138 -15.53 10.21 -10.34
N ARG A 139 -16.69 9.60 -10.61
CA ARG A 139 -17.93 10.06 -9.98
C ARG A 139 -17.81 9.78 -8.48
N GLY A 140 -17.71 10.85 -7.71
CA GLY A 140 -17.48 10.81 -6.28
C GLY A 140 -18.64 10.24 -5.48
N ALA A 141 -18.31 9.81 -4.27
CA ALA A 141 -18.99 10.07 -3.01
C ALA A 141 -17.97 9.83 -1.90
#